data_AF-A0A2H9QIL1-F1
#
_entry.id   AF-A0A2H9QIL1-F1
#
_cell.length_a   1.000
_cell.length_b   1.000
_cell.length_c   1.000
_cell.angle_alpha   90.00
_cell.angle_beta   90.00
_cell.angle_gamma   90.00
#
_symmetry.space_group_name_H-M   'P 1'
#
loop_
_entity.id
_entity.type
_entity.pdbx_description
1 polymer ?
#
loop_
_entity_poly.entity_id
_entity_poly.type
_entity_poly.pdbx_seq_one_letter_code
_entity_poly.pdbx_strand_id
1 'polypeptide(L)'
;MNLCLVGEFGIGKSYNLNKLADYFNTSALSSNPGIMELGKLVNQDFKSRKSAFDYLLGLDGKLVLFFDDVHESRKDTVSFILKLCRKHVIVCASERELERLNYDFKTVKLRKMDWDESMKLAENFCKDRKACISICKNSRGLPLLIVRGAEHFKVTGEVRQVFNFNWKKVLFSRLTVLAYLFLSIRYLARFNNNWELYSILSSVAYVLLAFNRISRKL
;
A
#
# COMPACT_ATOMS: atom_id res chain seq x y z
N MET A 1 19.71 17.76 -8.33
CA MET A 1 19.65 17.00 -7.07
C MET A 1 18.45 16.08 -7.16
N ASN A 2 18.63 14.76 -7.07
CA ASN A 2 17.54 13.80 -7.10
C ASN A 2 16.99 13.58 -5.69
N LEU A 3 15.70 13.29 -5.57
CA LEU A 3 15.01 13.23 -4.27
C LEU A 3 14.14 11.98 -4.19
N CYS A 4 14.18 11.29 -3.05
CA CYS A 4 13.34 10.12 -2.77
C CYS A 4 12.49 10.37 -1.52
N LEU A 5 11.17 10.46 -1.68
CA LEU A 5 10.19 10.51 -0.60
C LEU A 5 9.97 9.10 -0.07
N VAL A 6 10.39 8.84 1.17
CA VAL A 6 10.23 7.53 1.82
C VAL A 6 9.27 7.63 2.98
N GLY A 7 8.39 6.66 3.13
CA GLY A 7 7.51 6.57 4.30
C GLY A 7 6.45 5.49 4.15
N GLU A 8 5.70 5.26 5.21
CA GLU A 8 4.69 4.21 5.31
C GLU A 8 3.56 4.38 4.26
N PHE A 9 2.83 3.31 3.96
CA PHE A 9 1.60 3.40 3.17
C PHE A 9 0.62 4.40 3.79
N GLY A 10 0.01 5.26 2.98
CA GLY A 10 -0.98 6.24 3.45
C GLY A 10 -0.42 7.50 4.12
N ILE A 11 0.91 7.68 4.17
CA ILE A 11 1.57 8.88 4.74
C ILE A 11 1.48 10.13 3.84
N GLY A 12 0.94 9.99 2.62
CA GLY A 12 0.79 11.11 1.68
C GLY A 12 1.94 11.29 0.67
N LYS A 13 2.76 10.26 0.41
CA LYS A 13 3.83 10.29 -0.61
C LYS A 13 3.31 10.69 -1.99
N SER A 14 2.37 9.93 -2.53
CA SER A 14 1.77 10.16 -3.85
C SER A 14 1.08 11.52 -3.94
N TYR A 15 0.45 11.99 -2.87
CA TYR A 15 -0.15 13.32 -2.82
C TYR A 15 0.89 14.43 -2.97
N ASN A 16 1.99 14.37 -2.19
CA ASN A 16 3.08 15.33 -2.30
C ASN A 16 3.78 15.25 -3.65
N LEU A 17 3.98 14.04 -4.18
CA LEU A 17 4.61 13.80 -5.47
C LEU A 17 3.77 14.36 -6.62
N ASN A 18 2.46 14.15 -6.61
CA ASN A 18 1.54 14.73 -7.60
C ASN A 18 1.48 16.25 -7.49
N LYS A 19 1.42 16.83 -6.28
CA LYS A 19 1.48 18.29 -6.13
C LYS A 19 2.77 18.91 -6.67
N LEU A 20 3.89 18.23 -6.51
CA LEU A 20 5.15 18.66 -7.12
C LEU A 20 5.09 18.50 -8.63
N ALA A 21 4.59 17.37 -9.15
CA ALA A 21 4.45 17.16 -10.59
C ALA A 21 3.57 18.23 -11.25
N ASP A 22 2.43 18.58 -10.64
CA ASP A 22 1.53 19.65 -11.08
C ASP A 22 2.24 21.00 -11.13
N TYR A 23 3.08 21.33 -10.14
CA TYR A 23 3.87 22.56 -10.13
C TYR A 23 4.83 22.67 -11.34
N PHE A 24 5.32 21.53 -11.84
CA PHE A 24 6.17 21.45 -13.03
C PHE A 24 5.37 21.16 -14.31
N ASN A 25 4.04 21.24 -14.29
CA ASN A 25 3.14 20.92 -15.42
C ASN A 25 3.42 19.54 -16.05
N THR A 26 3.70 18.54 -15.20
CA THR A 26 4.04 17.18 -15.63
C THR A 26 3.24 16.16 -14.80
N SER A 27 3.16 14.92 -15.29
CA SER A 27 2.48 13.83 -14.61
C SER A 27 3.45 12.92 -13.89
N ALA A 28 3.05 12.44 -12.71
CA ALA A 28 3.73 11.34 -12.05
C ALA A 28 3.63 10.06 -12.90
N LEU A 29 4.78 9.42 -13.11
CA LEU A 29 4.88 8.11 -13.73
C LEU A 29 4.61 7.01 -12.71
N SER A 30 4.03 5.90 -13.17
CA SER A 30 3.89 4.70 -12.36
C SER A 30 5.24 4.04 -12.06
N SER A 31 5.23 3.05 -11.18
CA SER A 31 6.43 2.26 -10.83
C SER A 31 7.06 1.56 -12.03
N ASN A 32 6.28 1.27 -13.07
CA ASN A 32 6.72 0.61 -14.29
C ASN A 32 6.05 1.26 -15.51
N PRO A 33 6.49 2.47 -15.91
CA PRO A 33 5.75 3.29 -16.85
C PRO A 33 5.59 2.61 -18.20
N GLY A 34 4.35 2.62 -18.69
CA GLY A 34 4.00 2.15 -20.00
C GLY A 34 4.52 3.08 -21.10
N ILE A 35 4.44 2.62 -22.35
CA ILE A 35 4.83 3.41 -23.52
C ILE A 35 4.00 4.69 -23.61
N MET A 36 2.70 4.60 -23.33
CA MET A 36 1.79 5.76 -23.34
C MET A 36 2.12 6.79 -22.27
N GLU A 37 2.48 6.36 -21.05
CA GLU A 37 2.87 7.28 -19.97
C GLU A 37 4.14 8.04 -20.35
N LEU A 38 5.14 7.33 -20.88
CA LEU A 38 6.39 7.95 -21.33
C LEU A 38 6.16 8.85 -22.55
N GLY A 39 5.27 8.47 -23.46
CA GLY A 39 4.91 9.27 -24.64
C GLY A 39 4.23 10.58 -24.28
N LYS A 40 3.31 10.55 -23.31
CA LYS A 40 2.63 11.75 -22.80
C LYS A 40 3.58 12.77 -22.18
N LEU A 41 4.66 12.32 -21.53
CA LEU A 41 5.63 13.25 -20.93
C LEU A 41 6.32 14.16 -21.95
N VAL A 42 6.51 13.67 -23.17
CA VAL A 42 7.26 14.36 -24.23
C VAL A 42 6.39 14.64 -25.46
N ASN A 43 5.06 14.45 -25.35
CA ASN A 43 4.09 14.57 -26.44
C ASN A 43 4.52 13.84 -27.72
N GLN A 44 4.99 12.60 -27.58
CA GLN A 44 5.48 11.80 -28.70
C GLN A 44 5.05 10.34 -28.58
N ASP A 45 4.70 9.73 -29.72
CA ASP A 45 4.38 8.31 -29.78
C ASP A 45 5.65 7.47 -29.95
N PHE A 46 5.76 6.41 -29.16
CA PHE A 46 6.89 5.48 -29.20
C PHE A 46 6.43 4.08 -29.58
N LYS A 47 7.27 3.37 -30.34
CA LYS A 47 7.01 1.96 -30.71
C LYS A 47 7.32 0.98 -29.58
N SER A 48 8.21 1.36 -28.66
CA SER A 48 8.65 0.51 -27.56
C SER A 48 9.02 1.33 -26.32
N ARG A 49 9.03 0.68 -25.15
CA ARG A 49 9.50 1.31 -23.90
C ARG A 49 10.98 1.69 -24.00
N LYS A 50 11.79 0.85 -24.66
CA LYS A 50 13.21 1.10 -24.88
C LYS A 50 13.44 2.38 -25.69
N SER A 51 12.74 2.53 -26.82
CA SER A 51 12.85 3.75 -27.63
C SER A 51 12.41 5.02 -26.89
N ALA A 52 11.41 4.92 -26.02
CA ALA A 52 10.99 6.04 -25.19
C ALA A 52 12.09 6.44 -24.17
N PHE A 53 12.72 5.46 -23.52
CA PHE A 53 13.83 5.73 -22.61
C PHE A 53 15.08 6.25 -23.33
N ASP A 54 15.42 5.68 -24.49
CA ASP A 54 16.56 6.13 -25.29
C ASP A 54 16.34 7.58 -25.76
N TYR A 55 15.11 7.94 -26.13
CA TYR A 55 14.74 9.32 -26.46
C TYR A 55 14.92 10.26 -25.27
N LEU A 56 14.40 9.89 -24.09
CA LEU A 56 14.57 10.69 -22.87
C LEU A 56 16.05 10.91 -22.55
N LEU A 57 16.87 9.86 -22.63
CA LEU A 57 18.32 9.96 -22.46
C LEU A 57 19.01 10.83 -23.53
N GLY A 58 18.44 10.92 -24.73
CA GLY A 58 18.92 11.72 -25.85
C GLY A 58 18.58 13.21 -25.76
N LEU A 59 17.55 13.61 -25.01
CA LEU A 59 17.08 15.01 -24.94
C LEU A 59 18.13 15.99 -24.42
N ASP A 60 18.44 17.04 -25.18
CA ASP A 60 19.46 18.04 -24.78
C ASP A 60 19.06 18.87 -23.55
N GLY A 61 17.77 18.88 -23.19
CA GLY A 61 17.23 19.57 -22.02
C GLY A 61 17.19 18.73 -20.75
N LYS A 62 17.33 19.39 -19.59
CA LYS A 62 17.03 18.78 -18.28
C LYS A 62 15.53 18.80 -18.04
N LEU A 63 14.99 17.66 -17.62
CA LEU A 63 13.59 17.49 -17.24
C LEU A 63 13.50 17.22 -15.74
N VAL A 64 12.32 17.44 -15.17
CA VAL A 64 11.98 16.96 -13.83
C VAL A 64 11.00 15.80 -13.99
N LEU A 65 11.43 14.60 -13.60
CA LEU A 65 10.68 13.37 -13.76
C LEU A 65 10.21 12.87 -12.40
N PHE A 66 8.95 12.47 -12.35
CA PHE A 66 8.28 12.04 -11.13
C PHE A 66 7.94 10.55 -11.23
N PHE A 67 8.34 9.74 -10.26
CA PHE A 67 8.04 8.29 -10.24
C PHE A 67 7.40 7.88 -8.91
N ASP A 68 6.21 7.29 -8.96
CA ASP A 68 5.54 6.75 -7.79
C ASP A 68 5.84 5.26 -7.58
N ASP A 69 5.76 4.81 -6.33
CA ASP A 69 5.93 3.42 -5.92
C ASP A 69 7.17 2.70 -6.49
N VAL A 70 8.34 3.35 -6.49
CA VAL A 70 9.56 2.83 -7.13
C VAL A 70 10.08 1.53 -6.47
N HIS A 71 9.68 1.23 -5.24
CA HIS A 71 9.95 -0.05 -4.59
C HIS A 71 9.29 -1.27 -5.26
N GLU A 72 8.28 -1.03 -6.10
CA GLU A 72 7.61 -2.04 -6.93
C GLU A 72 8.17 -2.08 -8.37
N SER A 73 9.10 -1.21 -8.70
CA SER A 73 9.73 -1.18 -10.02
C SER A 73 10.51 -2.46 -10.31
N ARG A 74 10.41 -2.95 -11.54
CA ARG A 74 11.25 -4.02 -12.05
C ARG A 74 12.72 -3.58 -12.12
N LYS A 75 13.65 -4.54 -12.07
CA LYS A 75 15.11 -4.27 -12.06
C LYS A 75 15.59 -3.46 -13.26
N ASP A 76 15.01 -3.69 -14.43
CA ASP A 76 15.28 -2.94 -15.67
C ASP A 76 14.84 -1.47 -15.50
N THR A 77 13.63 -1.23 -15.01
CA THR A 77 13.09 0.11 -14.77
C THR A 77 13.92 0.89 -13.76
N VAL A 78 14.33 0.28 -12.64
CA VAL A 78 15.24 0.92 -11.67
C VAL A 78 16.58 1.29 -12.33
N SER A 79 17.11 0.40 -13.17
CA SER A 79 18.36 0.66 -13.90
C SER A 79 18.22 1.83 -14.89
N PHE A 80 17.05 2.00 -15.49
CA PHE A 80 16.76 3.16 -16.35
C PHE A 80 16.63 4.45 -15.54
N ILE A 81 15.92 4.43 -14.41
CA ILE A 81 15.83 5.59 -13.49
C ILE A 81 17.23 6.07 -13.10
N LEU A 82 18.14 5.15 -12.76
CA LEU A 82 19.53 5.46 -12.43
C LEU A 82 20.35 6.04 -13.60
N LYS A 83 20.02 5.66 -14.84
CA LYS A 83 20.66 6.30 -16.01
C LYS A 83 20.11 7.71 -16.24
N LEU A 84 18.79 7.87 -16.13
CA LEU A 84 18.10 9.15 -16.31
C LEU A 84 18.52 10.18 -15.25
N CYS A 85 18.81 9.77 -14.01
CA CYS A 85 19.16 10.68 -12.92
C CYS A 85 20.51 11.40 -13.10
N ARG A 86 21.33 10.96 -14.06
CA ARG A 86 22.57 11.63 -14.46
C ARG A 86 22.33 12.84 -15.35
N LYS A 87 21.20 12.85 -16.09
CA LYS A 87 20.84 13.90 -17.05
C LYS A 87 19.68 14.76 -16.56
N HIS A 88 18.65 14.14 -16.00
CA HIS A 88 17.43 14.77 -15.53
C HIS A 88 17.40 14.81 -14.00
N VAL A 89 16.50 15.62 -13.46
CA VAL A 89 16.18 15.63 -12.03
C VAL A 89 15.08 14.61 -11.80
N ILE A 90 15.31 13.66 -10.90
CA ILE A 90 14.30 12.66 -10.54
C ILE A 90 13.79 12.91 -9.13
N VAL A 91 12.47 12.94 -9.01
CA VAL A 91 11.75 12.90 -7.74
C VAL A 91 10.97 11.60 -7.69
N CYS A 92 11.26 10.75 -6.72
CA CYS A 92 10.56 9.48 -6.57
C CYS A 92 9.89 9.34 -5.22
N ALA A 93 8.89 8.47 -5.16
CA ALA A 93 8.26 8.02 -3.92
C ALA A 93 8.44 6.51 -3.76
N SER A 94 8.65 6.08 -2.51
CA SER A 94 8.87 4.69 -2.17
C SER A 94 8.40 4.39 -0.74
N GLU A 95 7.93 3.16 -0.49
CA GLU A 95 7.60 2.74 0.88
C GLU A 95 8.83 2.46 1.74
N ARG A 96 9.92 2.04 1.10
CA ARG A 96 11.18 1.68 1.74
C ARG A 96 12.36 2.32 1.03
N GLU A 97 13.46 2.46 1.75
CA GLU A 97 14.72 2.87 1.14
C GLU A 97 15.17 1.82 0.12
N LEU A 98 15.66 2.30 -1.03
CA LEU A 98 16.20 1.45 -2.08
C LEU A 98 17.70 1.69 -2.12
N GLU A 99 18.49 0.71 -1.67
CA GLU A 99 19.96 0.81 -1.60
C GLU A 99 20.59 1.28 -2.91
N ARG A 100 20.04 0.83 -4.04
CA ARG A 100 20.50 1.20 -5.38
C ARG A 100 20.33 2.68 -5.70
N LEU A 101 19.37 3.37 -5.08
CA LEU A 101 19.12 4.80 -5.25
C LEU A 101 19.85 5.65 -4.21
N ASN A 102 20.29 5.08 -3.09
CA ASN A 102 20.81 5.82 -1.94
C ASN A 102 22.06 6.67 -2.24
N TYR A 103 22.83 6.34 -3.29
CA TYR A 103 24.03 7.10 -3.66
C TYR A 103 23.72 8.33 -4.53
N ASP A 104 22.67 8.26 -5.35
CA ASP A 104 22.33 9.30 -6.33
C ASP A 104 21.16 10.19 -5.87
N PHE A 105 20.46 9.81 -4.79
CA PHE A 105 19.23 10.44 -4.31
C PHE A 105 19.37 10.92 -2.87
N LYS A 106 18.88 12.13 -2.61
CA LYS A 106 18.63 12.61 -1.25
C LYS A 106 17.32 12.04 -0.73
N THR A 107 17.38 11.26 0.32
CA THR A 107 16.19 10.67 0.96
C THR A 107 15.53 11.67 1.89
N VAL A 108 14.22 11.84 1.74
CA VAL A 108 13.36 12.62 2.64
C VAL A 108 12.34 11.67 3.26
N LYS A 109 12.46 11.45 4.57
CA LYS A 109 11.53 10.60 5.31
C LYS A 109 10.31 11.39 5.72
N LEU A 110 9.14 10.97 5.25
CA LEU A 110 7.87 11.52 5.69
C LEU A 110 7.51 10.94 7.06
N ARG A 111 7.23 11.82 8.01
CA ARG A 111 6.76 11.46 9.35
C ARG A 111 5.25 11.41 9.42
N LYS A 112 4.73 10.71 10.42
CA LYS A 112 3.31 10.78 10.80
C LYS A 112 2.96 12.19 11.23
N MET A 113 1.72 12.58 10.94
CA MET A 113 1.16 13.83 11.42
C MET A 113 1.06 13.77 12.94
N ASP A 114 1.42 14.86 13.60
CA ASP A 114 1.15 14.99 15.03
C ASP A 114 -0.35 15.21 15.27
N TRP A 115 -0.73 15.31 16.55
CA TRP A 115 -2.13 15.45 16.93
C TRP A 115 -2.75 16.74 16.36
N ASP A 116 -2.03 17.86 16.41
CA ASP A 116 -2.52 19.16 15.98
C ASP A 116 -2.65 19.24 14.46
N GLU A 117 -1.66 18.72 13.73
CA GLU A 117 -1.70 18.55 12.28
C GLU A 117 -2.87 17.64 11.87
N SER A 118 -3.05 16.52 12.57
CA SER A 118 -4.14 15.57 12.28
C SER A 118 -5.52 16.19 12.51
N MET A 119 -5.69 16.94 13.60
CA MET A 119 -6.92 17.64 13.92
C MET A 119 -7.24 18.72 12.88
N LYS A 120 -6.26 19.55 12.51
CA LYS A 120 -6.42 20.56 11.45
C LYS A 120 -6.82 19.92 10.12
N LEU A 121 -6.22 18.79 9.76
CA LEU A 121 -6.60 18.06 8.55
C LEU A 121 -8.04 17.54 8.64
N ALA A 122 -8.43 16.93 9.76
CA ALA A 122 -9.79 16.41 9.95
C ALA A 122 -10.85 17.52 9.90
N GLU A 123 -10.58 18.68 10.51
CA GLU A 123 -11.47 19.84 10.55
C GLU A 123 -11.76 20.43 9.16
N ASN A 124 -10.84 20.26 8.21
CA ASN A 124 -11.08 20.65 6.81
C ASN A 124 -12.20 19.83 6.14
N PHE A 125 -12.48 18.62 6.63
CA PHE A 125 -13.48 17.71 6.05
C PHE A 125 -14.72 17.54 6.92
N CYS A 126 -14.61 17.70 8.24
CA CYS A 126 -15.68 17.49 9.20
C CYS A 126 -15.75 18.64 10.21
N LYS A 127 -16.94 19.22 10.39
CA LYS A 127 -17.18 20.29 11.38
C LYS A 127 -17.51 19.76 12.78
N ASP A 128 -17.86 18.48 12.90
CA ASP A 128 -18.15 17.86 14.21
C ASP A 128 -16.84 17.52 14.93
N ARG A 129 -16.55 18.28 15.98
CA ARG A 129 -15.33 18.13 16.78
C ARG A 129 -15.22 16.74 17.43
N LYS A 130 -16.33 16.12 17.86
CA LYS A 130 -16.29 14.78 18.45
C LYS A 130 -15.89 13.74 17.41
N ALA A 131 -16.43 13.88 16.19
CA ALA A 131 -16.08 13.03 15.07
C ALA A 131 -14.60 13.21 14.67
N CYS A 132 -14.11 14.45 14.55
CA CYS A 132 -12.69 14.72 14.27
C CYS A 132 -11.75 14.05 15.29
N ILE A 133 -12.02 14.23 16.59
CA ILE A 133 -11.22 13.60 17.65
C ILE A 133 -11.19 12.08 17.48
N SER A 134 -12.34 11.46 17.19
CA SER A 134 -12.41 10.01 17.00
C SER A 134 -11.67 9.55 15.73
N ILE A 135 -11.76 10.30 14.63
CA ILE A 135 -11.06 10.02 13.38
C ILE A 135 -9.54 10.12 13.59
N CYS A 136 -9.05 11.17 14.24
CA CYS A 136 -7.63 11.36 14.53
C CYS A 136 -7.07 10.26 15.45
N LYS A 137 -7.83 9.83 16.46
CA LYS A 137 -7.45 8.68 17.30
C LYS A 137 -7.30 7.40 16.49
N ASN A 138 -8.23 7.16 15.56
CA ASN A 138 -8.25 5.94 14.75
C ASN A 138 -7.20 5.95 13.61
N SER A 139 -6.78 7.12 13.15
CA SER A 139 -5.88 7.27 12.00
C SER A 139 -4.40 7.06 12.33
N ARG A 140 -4.01 7.13 13.62
CA ARG A 140 -2.62 7.03 14.08
C ARG A 140 -1.68 8.01 13.34
N GLY A 141 -2.17 9.20 13.00
CA GLY A 141 -1.40 10.23 12.30
C GLY A 141 -1.18 9.98 10.79
N LEU A 142 -1.93 9.04 10.18
CA LEU A 142 -1.88 8.79 8.74
C LEU A 142 -2.93 9.66 8.00
N PRO A 143 -2.50 10.57 7.10
CA PRO A 143 -3.42 11.43 6.34
C PRO A 143 -4.51 10.66 5.59
N LEU A 144 -4.15 9.54 4.93
CA LEU A 144 -5.11 8.73 4.16
C LEU A 144 -6.29 8.25 5.01
N LEU A 145 -6.02 7.82 6.25
CA LEU A 145 -7.05 7.33 7.16
C LEU A 145 -7.91 8.48 7.69
N ILE A 146 -7.34 9.67 7.88
CA ILE A 146 -8.09 10.86 8.29
C ILE A 146 -9.10 11.23 7.20
N VAL A 147 -8.64 11.37 5.95
CA VAL A 147 -9.49 11.74 4.81
C VAL A 147 -10.60 10.72 4.60
N ARG A 148 -10.26 9.42 4.53
CA ARG A 148 -11.26 8.35 4.37
C ARG A 148 -12.23 8.26 5.54
N GLY A 149 -11.75 8.48 6.76
CA GLY A 149 -12.59 8.50 7.95
C GLY A 149 -13.60 9.65 7.92
N ALA A 150 -13.16 10.84 7.48
CA ALA A 150 -14.02 12.00 7.35
C ALA A 150 -15.03 11.88 6.20
N GLU A 151 -14.61 11.36 5.03
CA GLU A 151 -15.52 11.06 3.91
C GLU A 151 -16.58 10.03 4.30
N HIS A 152 -16.19 8.97 5.01
CA HIS A 152 -17.12 7.98 5.51
C HIS A 152 -18.13 8.58 6.49
N PHE A 153 -17.65 9.41 7.44
CA PHE A 153 -18.52 10.10 8.38
C PHE A 153 -19.51 11.02 7.67
N LYS A 154 -19.08 11.73 6.61
CA LYS A 154 -19.95 12.59 5.81
C LYS A 154 -21.09 11.81 5.14
N VAL A 155 -20.85 10.57 4.72
CA VAL A 155 -21.85 9.72 4.06
C VAL A 155 -22.77 9.00 5.06
N THR A 156 -22.21 8.51 6.16
CA THR A 156 -22.92 7.60 7.09
C THR A 156 -23.40 8.26 8.38
N GLY A 157 -22.84 9.42 8.74
CA GLY A 157 -23.01 10.01 10.07
C GLY A 157 -22.24 9.26 11.17
N GLU A 158 -21.52 8.19 10.84
CA GLU A 158 -20.80 7.34 11.80
C GLU A 158 -19.29 7.34 11.53
N VAL A 159 -18.52 7.43 12.62
CA VAL A 159 -17.06 7.31 12.54
C VAL A 159 -16.71 5.84 12.41
N ARG A 160 -16.25 5.44 11.22
CA ARG A 160 -15.69 4.11 11.02
C ARG A 160 -14.50 3.94 11.95
N GLN A 161 -14.62 3.06 12.95
CA GLN A 161 -13.44 2.54 13.61
C GLN A 161 -12.68 1.76 12.53
N VAL A 162 -11.54 2.29 12.07
CA VAL A 162 -10.63 1.54 11.20
C VAL A 162 -10.38 0.25 11.95
N PHE A 163 -10.92 -0.82 11.37
CA PHE A 163 -11.03 -2.14 11.97
C PHE A 163 -9.86 -2.38 12.91
N ASN A 164 -10.18 -2.64 14.18
CA ASN A 164 -9.43 -3.66 14.91
C ASN A 164 -9.55 -4.90 14.01
N PHE A 165 -8.61 -5.07 13.08
CA PHE A 165 -8.46 -6.29 12.32
C PHE A 165 -8.06 -7.30 13.39
N ASN A 166 -9.08 -7.86 14.01
CA ASN A 166 -8.94 -8.81 15.07
C ASN A 166 -8.57 -10.09 14.33
N TRP A 167 -7.33 -10.14 13.86
CA TRP A 167 -6.75 -11.26 13.12
C TRP A 167 -7.00 -12.55 13.89
N LYS A 168 -7.03 -12.46 15.22
CA LYS A 168 -7.54 -13.50 16.12
C LYS A 168 -8.94 -13.98 15.73
N LYS A 169 -9.93 -13.09 15.64
CA LYS A 169 -11.32 -13.43 15.25
C LYS A 169 -11.41 -14.07 13.85
N VAL A 170 -10.63 -13.58 12.88
CA VAL A 170 -10.58 -14.13 11.50
C VAL A 170 -9.84 -15.47 11.45
N LEU A 171 -8.74 -15.60 12.19
CA LEU A 171 -7.99 -16.86 12.33
C LEU A 171 -8.85 -17.92 13.00
N PHE A 172 -9.54 -17.56 14.10
CA PHE A 172 -10.43 -18.47 14.82
C PHE A 172 -11.66 -18.88 14.00
N SER A 173 -12.24 -17.98 13.20
CA SER A 173 -13.33 -18.37 12.30
C SER A 173 -12.85 -19.35 11.23
N ARG A 174 -11.66 -19.11 10.64
CA ARG A 174 -11.04 -20.04 9.67
C ARG A 174 -10.71 -21.40 10.29
N LEU A 175 -10.14 -21.45 11.50
CA LEU A 175 -9.87 -22.70 12.23
C LEU A 175 -11.15 -23.50 12.50
N THR A 176 -12.24 -22.81 12.82
CA THR A 176 -13.55 -23.44 13.06
C THR A 176 -14.07 -24.09 11.78
N VAL A 177 -14.03 -23.37 10.65
CA VAL A 177 -14.44 -23.90 9.34
C VAL A 177 -13.60 -25.11 8.93
N LEU A 178 -12.29 -25.05 9.15
CA LEU A 178 -11.35 -26.13 8.84
C LEU A 178 -11.61 -27.39 9.67
N ALA A 179 -11.93 -27.23 10.96
CA ALA A 179 -12.30 -28.34 11.82
C ALA A 179 -13.60 -29.03 11.36
N TYR A 180 -14.61 -28.27 10.96
CA TYR A 180 -15.84 -28.84 10.42
C TYR A 180 -15.63 -29.53 9.08
N LEU A 181 -14.75 -28.99 8.23
CA LEU A 181 -14.36 -29.64 6.98
C LEU A 181 -13.69 -31.00 7.23
N PHE A 182 -12.79 -31.09 8.22
CA PHE A 182 -12.22 -32.39 8.64
C PHE A 182 -13.27 -33.36 9.18
N LEU A 183 -14.27 -32.88 9.94
CA LEU A 183 -15.39 -33.71 10.40
C LEU A 183 -16.26 -34.20 9.23
N SER A 184 -16.48 -33.38 8.20
CA SER A 184 -17.22 -33.76 7.00
C SER A 184 -16.46 -34.79 6.16
N ILE A 185 -15.15 -34.59 5.94
CA ILE A 185 -14.30 -35.55 5.20
C ILE A 185 -14.17 -36.87 5.96
N ARG A 186 -14.17 -36.83 7.29
CA ARG A 186 -14.21 -38.04 8.11
C ARG A 186 -15.42 -38.92 7.78
N TYR A 187 -16.60 -38.35 7.53
CA TYR A 187 -17.77 -39.16 7.16
C TYR A 187 -17.55 -39.89 5.83
N LEU A 188 -16.91 -39.27 4.84
CA LEU A 188 -16.51 -39.92 3.59
C LEU A 188 -15.50 -41.06 3.82
N ALA A 189 -14.52 -40.85 4.71
CA ALA A 189 -13.55 -41.89 5.08
C ALA A 189 -14.21 -43.11 5.75
N ARG A 190 -15.28 -42.89 6.53
CA ARG A 190 -16.09 -43.95 7.15
C ARG A 190 -16.80 -44.81 6.09
N PHE A 191 -17.37 -44.20 5.06
CA PHE A 191 -18.04 -44.94 3.99
C PHE A 191 -17.07 -45.78 3.15
N ASN A 192 -15.82 -45.34 3.02
CA ASN A 192 -14.78 -46.07 2.31
C ASN A 192 -14.01 -47.07 3.20
N ASN A 193 -14.48 -47.38 4.42
CA ASN A 193 -13.82 -48.28 5.38
C ASN A 193 -12.35 -47.94 5.71
N ASN A 194 -11.92 -46.70 5.48
CA ASN A 194 -10.57 -46.23 5.82
C ASN A 194 -10.53 -45.73 7.26
N TRP A 195 -10.49 -46.68 8.20
CA TRP A 195 -10.55 -46.43 9.64
C TRP A 195 -9.37 -45.62 10.19
N GLU A 196 -8.18 -45.78 9.60
CA GLU A 196 -6.99 -45.00 9.97
C GLU A 196 -7.18 -43.51 9.62
N LEU A 197 -7.64 -43.25 8.39
CA LEU A 197 -7.94 -41.89 7.93
C LEU A 197 -9.08 -41.27 8.75
N TYR A 198 -10.10 -42.06 9.09
CA TYR A 198 -11.19 -41.64 9.98
C TYR A 198 -10.67 -41.18 11.36
N SER A 199 -9.76 -41.94 11.95
CA SER A 199 -9.16 -41.64 13.26
C SER A 199 -8.31 -40.37 13.21
N ILE A 200 -7.46 -40.22 12.20
CA ILE A 200 -6.60 -39.05 12.00
C ILE A 200 -7.45 -37.78 11.82
N LEU A 201 -8.45 -37.82 10.94
CA LEU A 201 -9.33 -36.67 10.67
C LEU A 201 -10.16 -36.28 11.91
N SER A 202 -10.59 -37.27 12.71
CA SER A 202 -11.26 -37.02 13.99
C SER A 202 -10.36 -36.28 14.97
N SER A 203 -9.16 -36.82 15.19
CA SER A 203 -8.20 -36.28 16.14
C SER A 203 -7.82 -34.84 15.78
N VAL A 204 -7.53 -34.58 14.51
CA VAL A 204 -7.20 -33.23 14.02
C VAL A 204 -8.37 -32.26 14.21
N ALA A 205 -9.60 -32.64 13.85
CA ALA A 205 -10.76 -31.78 14.01
C ALA A 205 -11.03 -31.41 15.47
N TYR A 206 -10.96 -32.39 16.38
CA TYR A 206 -11.22 -32.14 17.80
C TYR A 206 -10.11 -31.32 18.47
N VAL A 207 -8.85 -31.51 18.07
CA VAL A 207 -7.74 -30.65 18.55
C VAL A 207 -7.94 -29.20 18.11
N LEU A 208 -8.33 -28.96 16.86
CA LEU A 208 -8.61 -27.61 16.35
C LEU A 208 -9.78 -26.94 17.09
N LEU A 209 -10.85 -27.69 17.39
CA LEU A 209 -11.99 -27.20 18.17
C LEU A 209 -11.62 -26.93 19.63
N ALA A 210 -10.83 -27.81 20.26
CA ALA A 210 -10.36 -27.63 21.63
C ALA A 210 -9.47 -26.39 21.75
N PHE A 211 -8.55 -26.19 20.82
CA PHE A 211 -7.68 -25.02 20.76
C PHE A 211 -8.48 -23.72 20.61
N ASN A 212 -9.49 -23.70 19.73
CA ASN A 212 -10.40 -22.56 19.58
C ASN A 212 -11.20 -22.28 20.87
N ARG A 213 -11.63 -23.31 21.60
CA ARG A 213 -12.39 -23.17 22.85
C ARG A 213 -11.54 -22.60 23.99
N ILE A 214 -10.31 -23.07 24.14
CA ILE A 214 -9.36 -22.56 25.15
C ILE A 214 -8.97 -21.12 24.85
N SER A 215 -8.66 -20.83 23.59
CA SER A 215 -8.21 -19.50 23.15
C SER A 215 -9.31 -18.42 23.18
N ARG A 216 -10.58 -18.79 23.33
CA ARG A 216 -11.69 -17.84 23.56
C ARG A 216 -11.92 -17.48 25.04
N LYS A 217 -11.34 -18.25 25.97
CA LYS A 217 -11.44 -18.01 27.42
C LYS A 217 -10.27 -17.19 27.97
N LEU A 218 -9.17 -17.08 27.22
CA LEU A 218 -8.00 -16.24 27.47
C LEU A 218 -8.15 -14.89 26.74
#